data_AF-A0A818GUR8-F1
#
_entry.id   AF-A0A818GUR8-F1
#
_cell.length_a   1.000
_cell.length_b   1.000
_cell.length_c   1.000
_cell.angle_alpha   90.00
_cell.angle_beta   90.00
_cell.angle_gamma   90.00
#
_symmetry.space_group_name_H-M   'P 1'
#
loop_
_entity.id
_entity.type
_entity.pdbx_description
1 polymer ?
#
loop_
_entity_poly.entity_id
_entity_poly.type
_entity_poly.pdbx_seq_one_letter_code
_entity_poly.pdbx_strand_id
1 'polypeptide(L)'
;MESSSSLNKQLIAAGTDTIQLLEIESNQSMQLDCCATELAKTIINEGDENIIEPENQFKINLMLQHSVGLHINEVKSNKSITSSVIIDSPIYLFKKELKPNSSKKVISFMCVPKLDVDDPTSIKKLTKLKHFSLISICYTIFYEKQIIPLLHRMTNLEELTLLLSILSIVSQTVNKNIKIDLPSNDNIQSSFIERGYNQVGSYADFNSTTNVGRCHVFSLPYRFEIFINLNNFFTGGIFNKVRCLFMNDTSSFEHELFALVSQAFPYLEKLYVYNFQAQKNKQHSSTLIVFSHLVKLILRAVHVDYAEQFLFEKNTRLPRLLELTIEYETLAIVTNNFTNDAARLNCVNLQNIHIEGSFVRPESFHHYFPLLIGGCTFDRPLLGEFYSYENGLETHTSLKENGVVDRRSYRRESGAGATRKDGGDLLVTQDLGHCYQLTVRQNYYELIYRDEDKSCFQCYQMFNRTKNVIQIRKSSCGETTSLSTNQMNFDDLCRTIDEQSEFITLFSKSYSAEVC
;
A
#
# COMPACT_ATOMS: atom_id res chain seq x y z
N MET A 1 -66.40 -24.68 10.46
CA MET A 1 -65.83 -23.35 10.19
C MET A 1 -64.36 -23.46 10.60
N GLU A 2 -63.59 -24.10 9.72
CA GLU A 2 -62.61 -23.46 8.82
C GLU A 2 -61.42 -22.90 9.61
N SER A 3 -60.16 -23.20 9.31
CA SER A 3 -59.49 -24.16 8.44
C SER A 3 -57.99 -23.97 8.74
N SER A 4 -57.25 -25.04 9.07
CA SER A 4 -55.79 -25.00 9.04
C SER A 4 -55.34 -26.22 8.26
N SER A 5 -55.16 -26.02 6.96
CA SER A 5 -54.70 -27.03 6.01
C SER A 5 -53.20 -27.25 6.16
N SER A 6 -52.90 -28.52 6.34
CA SER A 6 -51.62 -29.22 6.37
C SER A 6 -50.96 -29.36 4.99
N LEU A 7 -49.83 -30.09 5.02
CA LEU A 7 -49.13 -30.82 3.94
C LEU A 7 -48.04 -30.09 3.16
N ASN A 8 -46.89 -30.70 2.81
CA ASN A 8 -46.22 -31.96 3.17
C ASN A 8 -44.91 -32.07 2.34
N LYS A 9 -44.12 -33.12 2.62
CA LYS A 9 -43.02 -33.73 1.82
C LYS A 9 -41.62 -33.11 2.01
N GLN A 10 -40.53 -33.87 2.12
CA GLN A 10 -40.28 -35.25 1.69
C GLN A 10 -39.04 -35.83 2.39
N LEU A 11 -39.12 -37.10 2.79
CA LEU A 11 -38.03 -37.92 3.35
C LEU A 11 -37.83 -39.11 2.39
N ILE A 12 -36.66 -39.21 1.77
CA ILE A 12 -36.07 -40.37 1.04
C ILE A 12 -34.54 -40.18 1.26
N ALA A 13 -33.76 -41.15 1.74
CA ALA A 13 -33.45 -42.41 1.08
C ALA A 13 -32.84 -43.46 2.02
N ALA A 14 -32.94 -44.71 1.58
CA ALA A 14 -32.30 -45.92 2.11
C ALA A 14 -30.78 -45.92 1.87
N GLY A 15 -30.04 -46.69 2.68
CA GLY A 15 -28.57 -46.71 2.70
C GLY A 15 -27.90 -47.74 1.78
N THR A 16 -26.57 -47.77 1.88
CA THR A 16 -25.66 -48.92 1.71
C THR A 16 -24.24 -48.48 2.05
N ASP A 17 -23.47 -49.39 2.65
CA ASP A 17 -22.07 -49.26 3.06
C ASP A 17 -21.13 -48.82 1.92
N THR A 18 -20.30 -47.81 2.18
CA THR A 18 -18.90 -47.76 1.72
C THR A 18 -18.14 -46.77 2.61
N ILE A 19 -17.24 -47.26 3.46
CA ILE A 19 -16.24 -46.42 4.13
C ILE A 19 -15.21 -46.07 3.06
N GLN A 20 -15.33 -44.88 2.48
CA GLN A 20 -14.24 -44.19 1.81
C GLN A 20 -13.76 -43.08 2.74
N LEU A 21 -12.52 -43.22 3.19
CA LEU A 21 -11.71 -42.11 3.72
C LEU A 21 -11.60 -41.05 2.62
N LEU A 22 -12.41 -40.01 2.74
CA LEU A 22 -12.24 -38.76 2.00
C LEU A 22 -11.36 -37.86 2.85
N GLU A 23 -10.08 -37.78 2.47
CA GLU A 23 -9.22 -36.63 2.77
C GLU A 23 -9.90 -35.39 2.19
N ILE A 24 -10.46 -34.56 3.07
CA ILE A 24 -10.77 -33.18 2.76
C ILE A 24 -9.49 -32.40 3.03
N GLU A 25 -8.71 -32.13 1.98
CA GLU A 25 -7.71 -31.07 2.01
C GLU A 25 -8.44 -29.72 2.10
N SER A 26 -8.70 -29.26 3.33
CA SER A 26 -9.03 -27.86 3.58
C SER A 26 -7.74 -27.04 3.60
N ASN A 27 -7.25 -26.64 2.43
CA ASN A 27 -6.25 -25.57 2.34
C ASN A 27 -6.94 -24.22 2.54
N GLN A 28 -7.21 -23.87 3.80
CA GLN A 28 -7.38 -22.48 4.23
C GLN A 28 -6.26 -22.17 5.22
N SER A 29 -5.17 -21.59 4.72
CA SER A 29 -4.16 -20.98 5.57
C SER A 29 -4.75 -19.72 6.18
N MET A 30 -5.33 -19.86 7.37
CA MET A 30 -5.65 -18.73 8.23
C MET A 30 -4.32 -18.21 8.79
N GLN A 31 -3.82 -17.09 8.24
CA GLN A 31 -2.75 -16.32 8.86
C GLN A 31 -3.31 -15.67 10.14
N LEU A 32 -3.28 -16.45 11.22
CA LEU A 32 -3.36 -15.96 12.59
C LEU A 32 -1.95 -15.59 13.00
N ASP A 33 -1.58 -14.32 12.81
CA ASP A 33 -0.32 -13.79 13.33
C ASP A 33 -0.55 -12.76 14.44
N CYS A 34 0.29 -12.90 15.47
CA CYS A 34 0.54 -12.00 16.60
C CYS A 34 -0.52 -11.91 17.72
N CYS A 35 -0.57 -12.92 18.61
CA CYS A 35 -0.85 -12.71 20.05
C CYS A 35 -0.54 -13.91 20.98
N ALA A 36 0.43 -14.79 20.67
CA ALA A 36 0.59 -16.05 21.42
C ALA A 36 1.84 -16.15 22.34
N THR A 37 2.74 -15.17 22.40
CA THR A 37 4.06 -15.40 23.04
C THR A 37 4.20 -14.93 24.50
N GLU A 38 3.18 -14.29 25.09
CA GLU A 38 3.24 -13.76 26.47
C GLU A 38 2.33 -14.49 27.47
N LEU A 39 1.61 -15.54 27.06
CA LEU A 39 0.81 -16.36 27.99
C LEU A 39 1.61 -17.51 28.62
N ALA A 40 2.77 -17.87 28.05
CA ALA A 40 3.56 -19.04 28.48
C ALA A 40 4.51 -18.77 29.67
N LYS A 41 4.63 -17.52 30.13
CA LYS A 41 5.57 -17.16 31.22
C LYS A 41 4.92 -16.96 32.60
N THR A 42 3.59 -17.02 32.70
CA THR A 42 2.89 -16.76 33.98
C THR A 42 2.27 -18.03 34.59
N ILE A 43 2.58 -19.22 34.07
CA ILE A 43 2.13 -20.51 34.63
C ILE A 43 3.27 -21.30 35.29
N ILE A 44 4.53 -20.86 35.16
CA ILE A 44 5.68 -21.52 35.81
C ILE A 44 6.09 -20.70 37.04
N ASN A 45 5.24 -20.71 38.06
CA ASN A 45 5.58 -20.42 39.45
C ASN A 45 4.37 -20.73 40.32
N GLU A 46 4.00 -22.00 40.39
CA GLU A 46 3.35 -22.61 41.56
C GLU A 46 3.53 -24.12 41.37
N GLY A 47 4.21 -24.74 42.33
CA GLY A 47 4.74 -26.09 42.19
C GLY A 47 3.68 -27.17 42.29
N ASP A 48 3.98 -28.31 41.67
CA ASP A 48 3.91 -29.57 42.39
C ASP A 48 4.90 -30.57 41.75
N GLU A 49 5.76 -31.13 42.59
CA GLU A 49 6.65 -32.23 42.27
C GLU A 49 5.82 -33.51 42.10
N ASN A 50 5.98 -34.24 40.99
CA ASN A 50 6.26 -35.68 40.96
C ASN A 50 6.01 -36.38 39.60
N ILE A 51 7.01 -37.20 39.21
CA ILE A 51 6.93 -38.51 38.49
C ILE A 51 7.07 -38.56 36.94
N ILE A 52 8.26 -39.09 36.54
CA ILE A 52 8.67 -39.94 35.39
C ILE A 52 8.95 -39.31 33.98
N GLU A 53 10.26 -39.04 33.77
CA GLU A 53 11.24 -39.52 32.75
C GLU A 53 10.86 -40.06 31.33
N PRO A 54 11.80 -40.07 30.34
CA PRO A 54 11.79 -39.13 29.20
C PRO A 54 11.85 -39.81 27.81
N GLU A 55 11.57 -39.09 26.72
CA GLU A 55 12.18 -39.37 25.41
C GLU A 55 12.04 -38.18 24.43
N ASN A 56 13.11 -37.93 23.66
CA ASN A 56 13.29 -36.95 22.57
C ASN A 56 13.67 -35.50 22.94
N GLN A 57 14.95 -35.31 23.27
CA GLN A 57 15.63 -34.00 23.23
C GLN A 57 16.11 -33.68 21.80
N PHE A 58 15.55 -32.63 21.20
CA PHE A 58 16.26 -31.84 20.17
C PHE A 58 17.01 -30.70 20.87
N LYS A 59 18.34 -30.73 20.78
CA LYS A 59 19.25 -29.78 21.42
C LYS A 59 19.65 -28.71 20.40
N ILE A 60 19.07 -27.51 20.50
CA ILE A 60 19.57 -26.33 19.78
C ILE A 60 20.51 -25.57 20.73
N ASN A 61 21.81 -25.67 20.47
CA ASN A 61 22.84 -24.83 21.08
C ASN A 61 22.88 -23.49 20.33
N LEU A 62 22.64 -22.38 21.02
CA LEU A 62 23.02 -21.05 20.56
C LEU A 62 24.02 -20.46 21.54
N MET A 63 25.30 -20.55 21.19
CA MET A 63 26.34 -19.70 21.77
C MET A 63 26.17 -18.28 21.23
N LEU A 64 26.08 -17.29 22.12
CA LEU A 64 26.29 -15.89 21.80
C LEU A 64 27.44 -15.36 22.67
N GLN A 65 28.65 -15.41 22.11
CA GLN A 65 29.72 -14.48 22.44
C GLN A 65 29.79 -13.47 21.31
N HIS A 66 29.68 -12.18 21.59
CA HIS A 66 30.51 -11.12 20.98
C HIS A 66 30.23 -9.80 21.71
N SER A 67 31.25 -9.32 22.43
CA SER A 67 31.40 -7.92 22.81
C SER A 67 31.97 -7.15 21.62
N VAL A 68 31.32 -6.05 21.23
CA VAL A 68 31.91 -5.04 20.34
C VAL A 68 31.69 -3.68 20.98
N GLY A 69 32.78 -3.10 21.51
CA GLY A 69 32.81 -1.71 21.95
C GLY A 69 32.86 -0.78 20.74
N LEU A 70 32.18 0.37 20.83
CA LEU A 70 32.12 1.35 19.75
C LEU A 70 32.67 2.71 20.24
N HIS A 71 33.73 3.17 19.58
CA HIS A 71 34.33 4.49 19.77
C HIS A 71 33.57 5.54 18.97
N ILE A 72 33.27 6.70 19.58
CA ILE A 72 32.61 7.84 18.93
C ILE A 72 33.64 8.95 18.68
N ASN A 73 33.71 9.44 17.44
CA ASN A 73 34.39 10.69 17.08
C ASN A 73 33.36 11.82 16.91
N GLU A 74 33.67 12.98 17.50
CA GLU A 74 32.82 14.17 17.50
C GLU A 74 33.11 15.02 16.25
N VAL A 75 32.09 15.34 15.45
CA VAL A 75 32.17 16.34 14.37
C VAL A 75 31.16 17.44 14.64
N LYS A 76 31.65 18.67 14.84
CA LYS A 76 30.84 19.87 15.07
C LYS A 76 30.26 20.39 13.75
N SER A 77 28.92 20.43 13.63
CA SER A 77 28.26 21.35 12.70
C SER A 77 26.96 21.90 13.33
N ASN A 78 26.77 23.22 13.19
CA ASN A 78 25.58 23.94 13.65
C ASN A 78 24.47 23.79 12.60
N LYS A 79 23.46 22.95 12.85
CA LYS A 79 22.13 22.99 12.21
C LYS A 79 21.15 22.07 12.96
N SER A 80 19.89 22.47 13.02
CA SER A 80 18.80 21.81 13.78
C SER A 80 18.53 20.38 13.28
N ILE A 81 18.31 19.47 14.23
CA ILE A 81 18.24 18.02 14.04
C ILE A 81 16.77 17.56 14.04
N THR A 82 16.36 16.72 13.08
CA THR A 82 15.03 16.07 13.05
C THR A 82 15.03 14.83 12.10
N SER A 83 14.34 13.72 12.47
CA SER A 83 14.51 12.33 11.96
C SER A 83 13.24 11.44 12.07
N SER A 84 12.94 10.47 11.18
CA SER A 84 11.69 9.61 11.19
C SER A 84 11.83 8.17 10.60
N VAL A 85 11.07 7.12 11.07
CA VAL A 85 10.61 5.81 10.41
C VAL A 85 9.73 4.94 11.40
N ILE A 86 8.95 3.91 10.94
CA ILE A 86 7.87 3.10 11.61
C ILE A 86 8.06 1.53 11.54
N ILE A 87 7.52 0.77 12.54
CA ILE A 87 7.11 -0.68 12.75
C ILE A 87 8.16 -1.64 13.41
N ASP A 88 7.87 -2.81 14.03
CA ASP A 88 7.25 -3.22 15.33
C ASP A 88 8.18 -4.34 15.95
N SER A 89 8.39 -4.32 17.27
CA SER A 89 9.17 -5.19 18.23
C SER A 89 10.16 -6.31 17.76
N PRO A 90 11.33 -6.58 18.42
CA PRO A 90 12.04 -5.85 19.48
C PRO A 90 13.39 -5.22 19.04
N ILE A 91 13.64 -4.03 19.63
CA ILE A 91 14.86 -3.25 19.95
C ILE A 91 16.17 -3.46 19.14
N TYR A 92 16.44 -2.55 18.19
CA TYR A 92 17.81 -2.12 17.80
C TYR A 92 17.86 -0.63 17.38
N LEU A 93 18.95 0.07 17.72
CA LEU A 93 19.22 1.47 17.32
C LEU A 93 19.89 1.53 15.95
N PHE A 94 19.33 2.27 14.99
CA PHE A 94 20.03 2.63 13.75
C PHE A 94 20.00 4.15 13.48
N LYS A 95 21.18 4.69 13.15
CA LYS A 95 21.38 6.06 12.69
C LYS A 95 21.41 6.06 11.16
N LYS A 96 20.44 6.71 10.49
CA LYS A 96 20.49 6.95 9.04
C LYS A 96 20.58 8.45 8.76
N GLU A 97 21.70 8.89 8.20
CA GLU A 97 21.91 10.28 7.76
C GLU A 97 21.33 10.46 6.34
N LEU A 98 20.47 11.47 6.15
CA LEU A 98 19.96 11.88 4.83
C LEU A 98 20.25 13.37 4.59
N LYS A 99 20.80 13.64 3.40
CA LYS A 99 21.32 14.93 2.85
C LYS A 99 20.39 16.16 2.99
N PRO A 100 20.91 17.41 2.82
CA PRO A 100 20.51 18.56 3.63
C PRO A 100 19.62 19.65 2.99
N ASN A 101 18.66 19.35 2.10
CA ASN A 101 17.93 20.41 1.35
C ASN A 101 16.38 20.45 1.48
N SER A 102 15.79 20.04 2.60
CA SER A 102 14.39 20.38 2.90
C SER A 102 14.22 20.83 4.36
N SER A 103 13.57 21.98 4.57
CA SER A 103 13.57 22.74 5.82
C SER A 103 12.51 22.29 6.85
N LYS A 104 12.00 21.07 6.75
CA LYS A 104 11.11 20.49 7.77
C LYS A 104 11.33 18.98 7.84
N LYS A 105 11.64 18.47 9.04
CA LYS A 105 11.68 17.04 9.36
C LYS A 105 10.96 16.83 10.70
N VAL A 106 10.27 15.70 10.85
CA VAL A 106 9.40 15.34 12.00
C VAL A 106 10.03 14.14 12.72
N ILE A 107 9.96 14.08 14.06
CA ILE A 107 10.43 12.92 14.88
C ILE A 107 9.25 12.19 15.51
N SER A 108 9.31 10.86 15.54
CA SER A 108 8.44 9.96 16.34
C SER A 108 9.31 9.01 17.15
N PHE A 109 8.96 8.73 18.41
CA PHE A 109 9.65 7.72 19.22
C PHE A 109 8.89 6.42 19.11
N MET A 110 9.60 5.37 18.71
CA MET A 110 9.09 4.02 18.74
C MET A 110 9.91 3.28 19.78
N CYS A 111 9.26 2.92 20.89
CA CYS A 111 9.86 2.28 22.07
C CYS A 111 11.04 3.07 22.68
N VAL A 112 10.76 3.80 23.74
CA VAL A 112 11.80 4.35 24.60
C VAL A 112 12.39 3.17 25.40
N PRO A 113 13.61 2.66 25.13
CA PRO A 113 14.31 1.93 26.18
C PRO A 113 14.44 2.91 27.32
N LYS A 114 14.16 2.47 28.57
CA LYS A 114 14.27 3.22 29.82
C LYS A 114 15.08 4.49 29.57
N LEU A 115 14.41 5.58 29.15
CA LEU A 115 15.13 6.83 28.94
C LEU A 115 15.68 7.02 30.33
N ASP A 116 17.00 7.07 30.49
CA ASP A 116 17.52 7.43 31.78
C ASP A 116 17.14 8.90 31.91
N VAL A 117 15.91 9.10 32.40
CA VAL A 117 15.30 10.43 32.50
C VAL A 117 16.19 11.24 33.41
N ASP A 118 17.05 10.61 34.20
CA ASP A 118 17.97 11.24 35.12
C ASP A 118 19.37 11.48 34.50
N ASP A 119 19.65 11.06 33.26
CA ASP A 119 20.89 11.43 32.53
C ASP A 119 20.87 12.93 32.15
N PRO A 120 21.76 13.77 32.74
CA PRO A 120 21.83 15.21 32.47
C PRO A 120 22.08 15.54 31.00
N THR A 121 22.77 14.65 30.28
CA THR A 121 23.19 14.86 28.89
C THR A 121 22.01 14.77 27.93
N SER A 122 21.13 13.78 28.15
CA SER A 122 19.89 13.59 27.43
C SER A 122 18.90 14.73 27.69
N ILE A 123 18.77 15.16 28.96
CA ILE A 123 17.90 16.29 29.35
C ILE A 123 18.29 17.60 28.63
N LYS A 124 19.59 17.90 28.53
CA LYS A 124 20.08 19.14 27.89
C LYS A 124 19.76 19.21 26.39
N LYS A 125 19.58 18.07 25.73
CA LYS A 125 19.15 18.02 24.32
C LYS A 125 17.66 18.26 24.18
N LEU A 126 16.85 17.68 25.07
CA LEU A 126 15.38 17.78 25.04
C LEU A 126 14.89 19.21 25.30
N THR A 127 15.52 19.94 26.21
CA THR A 127 15.20 21.35 26.50
C THR A 127 15.35 22.27 25.28
N LYS A 128 16.08 21.88 24.24
CA LYS A 128 16.26 22.68 23.02
C LYS A 128 15.23 22.38 21.92
N LEU A 129 14.38 21.37 22.10
CA LEU A 129 13.41 20.98 21.10
C LEU A 129 12.24 21.97 21.09
N LYS A 130 11.96 22.52 19.92
CA LYS A 130 10.77 23.35 19.66
C LYS A 130 9.59 22.55 19.12
N HIS A 131 9.86 21.40 18.50
CA HIS A 131 8.84 20.57 17.84
C HIS A 131 9.03 19.12 18.29
N PHE A 132 7.96 18.49 18.75
CA PHE A 132 7.97 17.12 19.23
C PHE A 132 6.73 16.39 18.76
N SER A 133 6.93 15.21 18.18
CA SER A 133 5.84 14.28 17.91
C SER A 133 6.16 12.94 18.54
N LEU A 134 5.16 12.31 19.14
CA LEU A 134 5.30 11.05 19.84
C LEU A 134 4.08 10.18 19.57
N ILE A 135 4.33 8.98 19.07
CA ILE A 135 3.33 7.91 18.99
C ILE A 135 3.76 6.85 19.99
N SER A 136 2.99 6.65 21.06
CA SER A 136 3.32 5.67 22.08
C SER A 136 2.15 4.71 22.30
N ILE A 137 2.46 3.41 22.31
CA ILE A 137 1.58 2.38 22.84
C ILE A 137 2.14 2.06 24.23
N CYS A 138 1.43 2.46 25.28
CA CYS A 138 1.94 2.34 26.64
C CYS A 138 0.80 2.08 27.62
N TYR A 139 1.07 1.44 28.76
CA TYR A 139 0.05 1.31 29.81
C TYR A 139 -0.19 2.66 30.50
N THR A 140 -1.37 2.84 31.13
CA THR A 140 -1.73 4.06 31.88
C THR A 140 -0.62 4.54 32.82
N ILE A 141 -0.01 3.61 33.55
CA ILE A 141 1.08 3.88 34.51
C ILE A 141 2.30 4.54 33.85
N PHE A 142 2.57 4.25 32.57
CA PHE A 142 3.71 4.82 31.84
C PHE A 142 3.44 6.25 31.38
N TYR A 143 2.19 6.62 31.10
CA TYR A 143 1.85 7.99 30.74
C TYR A 143 2.23 8.95 31.86
N GLU A 144 1.77 8.68 33.08
CA GLU A 144 2.03 9.53 34.24
C GLU A 144 3.50 9.50 34.68
N LYS A 145 4.14 8.32 34.65
CA LYS A 145 5.51 8.16 35.17
C LYS A 145 6.61 8.52 34.18
N GLN A 146 6.35 8.48 32.87
CA GLN A 146 7.40 8.67 31.85
C GLN A 146 7.08 9.78 30.87
N ILE A 147 5.88 9.80 30.30
CA ILE A 147 5.52 10.79 29.27
C ILE A 147 5.37 12.18 29.90
N ILE A 148 4.66 12.28 31.02
CA ILE A 148 4.46 13.57 31.70
C ILE A 148 5.79 14.20 32.15
N PRO A 149 6.69 13.50 32.87
CA PRO A 149 7.99 14.06 33.25
C PRO A 149 8.87 14.42 32.06
N LEU A 150 8.77 13.67 30.95
CA LEU A 150 9.51 13.97 29.73
C LEU A 150 9.04 15.28 29.12
N LEU A 151 7.73 15.48 28.97
CA LEU A 151 7.14 16.71 28.41
C LEU A 151 7.48 17.93 29.28
N HIS A 152 7.44 17.79 30.60
CA HIS A 152 7.82 18.84 31.56
C HIS A 152 9.24 19.36 31.36
N ARG A 153 10.17 18.50 30.91
CA ARG A 153 11.56 18.88 30.67
C ARG A 153 11.76 19.58 29.32
N MET A 154 10.76 19.60 28.45
CA MET A 154 10.80 20.29 27.15
C MET A 154 10.25 21.71 27.26
N THR A 155 10.93 22.56 28.03
CA THR A 155 10.44 23.91 28.37
C THR A 155 10.35 24.88 27.19
N ASN A 156 11.03 24.58 26.07
CA ASN A 156 10.98 25.40 24.85
C ASN A 156 10.07 24.82 23.76
N LEU A 157 9.20 23.87 24.11
CA LEU A 157 8.34 23.21 23.14
C LEU A 157 7.25 24.15 22.64
N GLU A 158 7.27 24.45 21.34
CA GLU A 158 6.30 25.30 20.66
C GLU A 158 5.19 24.47 20.00
N GLU A 159 5.50 23.25 19.55
CA GLU A 159 4.60 22.37 18.81
C GLU A 159 4.67 20.92 19.31
N LEU A 160 3.49 20.33 19.56
CA LEU A 160 3.34 18.98 20.10
C LEU A 160 2.27 18.22 19.30
N THR A 161 2.62 17.02 18.83
CA THR A 161 1.64 16.00 18.41
C THR A 161 1.86 14.74 19.24
N LEU A 162 0.88 14.37 20.04
CA LEU A 162 0.96 13.23 20.93
C LEU A 162 -0.18 12.28 20.61
N LEU A 163 0.19 11.07 20.22
CA LEU A 163 -0.72 9.96 20.02
C LEU A 163 -0.40 8.88 21.05
N LEU A 164 -1.34 8.64 21.95
CA LEU A 164 -1.21 7.63 22.99
C LEU A 164 -2.26 6.55 22.78
N SER A 165 -1.81 5.32 22.63
CA SER A 165 -2.64 4.14 22.77
C SER A 165 -2.41 3.56 24.16
N ILE A 166 -3.39 3.72 25.03
CA ILE A 166 -3.35 3.31 26.41
C ILE A 166 -3.96 1.92 26.54
N LEU A 167 -3.10 0.92 26.74
CA LEU A 167 -3.54 -0.43 27.07
C LEU A 167 -3.89 -0.49 28.57
N SER A 168 -5.04 -1.05 28.90
CA SER A 168 -5.36 -1.34 30.29
C SER A 168 -4.91 -2.74 30.67
N ILE A 169 -4.02 -2.85 31.65
CA ILE A 169 -3.73 -4.12 32.31
C ILE A 169 -4.83 -4.36 33.34
N VAL A 170 -6.05 -4.65 32.91
CA VAL A 170 -6.94 -5.41 33.77
C VAL A 170 -6.56 -6.86 33.51
N SER A 171 -5.80 -7.46 34.42
CA SER A 171 -5.52 -8.90 34.35
C SER A 171 -6.85 -9.62 34.21
N GLN A 172 -6.92 -10.60 33.30
CA GLN A 172 -8.15 -11.34 32.98
C GLN A 172 -8.83 -12.00 34.21
N THR A 173 -8.18 -11.95 35.37
CA THR A 173 -8.61 -12.48 36.67
C THR A 173 -9.40 -11.51 37.55
N VAL A 174 -9.41 -10.19 37.31
CA VAL A 174 -10.10 -9.23 38.20
C VAL A 174 -11.27 -8.56 37.49
N ASN A 175 -12.48 -9.07 37.76
CA ASN A 175 -13.79 -8.43 37.60
C ASN A 175 -13.98 -7.52 36.37
N LYS A 176 -14.71 -8.01 35.34
CA LYS A 176 -15.08 -7.31 34.08
C LYS A 176 -15.81 -5.96 34.24
N ASN A 177 -15.99 -5.46 35.46
CA ASN A 177 -16.74 -4.25 35.78
C ASN A 177 -15.86 -3.05 36.16
N ILE A 178 -14.52 -3.13 36.06
CA ILE A 178 -13.68 -1.94 36.26
C ILE A 178 -13.81 -1.05 35.02
N LYS A 179 -14.69 -0.05 35.12
CA LYS A 179 -14.83 1.02 34.14
C LYS A 179 -13.54 1.85 34.17
N ILE A 180 -12.77 1.80 33.09
CA ILE A 180 -11.62 2.69 32.93
C ILE A 180 -12.18 4.10 32.74
N ASP A 181 -11.95 4.95 33.74
CA ASP A 181 -12.33 6.35 33.66
C ASP A 181 -11.24 7.10 32.88
N LEU A 182 -11.40 7.17 31.56
CA LEU A 182 -10.52 8.02 30.75
C LEU A 182 -10.82 9.48 31.07
N PRO A 183 -9.79 10.34 31.23
CA PRO A 183 -10.02 11.76 31.42
C PRO A 183 -10.81 12.34 30.24
N SER A 184 -11.77 13.22 30.53
CA SER A 184 -12.51 13.94 29.49
C SER A 184 -11.56 14.79 28.65
N ASN A 185 -11.95 15.14 27.42
CA ASN A 185 -11.17 16.03 26.56
C ASN A 185 -10.84 17.35 27.26
N ASP A 186 -11.80 17.91 28.01
CA ASP A 186 -11.60 19.16 28.76
C ASP A 186 -10.56 19.00 29.86
N ASN A 187 -10.55 17.87 30.58
CA ASN A 187 -9.54 17.59 31.60
C ASN A 187 -8.15 17.45 30.96
N ILE A 188 -8.07 16.76 29.82
CA ILE A 188 -6.81 16.60 29.07
C ILE A 188 -6.31 17.98 28.64
N GLN A 189 -7.13 18.77 27.94
CA GLN A 189 -6.76 20.10 27.46
C GLN A 189 -6.36 21.04 28.59
N SER A 190 -7.15 21.09 29.68
CA SER A 190 -6.85 21.91 30.85
C SER A 190 -5.49 21.55 31.45
N SER A 191 -5.15 20.25 31.53
CA SER A 191 -3.86 19.83 32.06
C SER A 191 -2.65 20.34 31.25
N PHE A 192 -2.80 20.56 29.94
CA PHE A 192 -1.76 21.19 29.11
C PHE A 192 -1.76 22.70 29.29
N ILE A 193 -2.94 23.33 29.31
CA ILE A 193 -3.07 24.79 29.47
C ILE A 193 -2.51 25.26 30.82
N GLU A 194 -2.84 24.57 31.91
CA GLU A 194 -2.32 24.85 33.26
C GLU A 194 -0.79 24.79 33.35
N ARG A 195 -0.15 24.09 32.42
CA ARG A 195 1.30 23.93 32.33
C ARG A 195 1.97 24.94 31.41
N GLY A 196 1.23 25.93 30.91
CA GLY A 196 1.73 27.00 30.06
C GLY A 196 1.88 26.60 28.58
N TYR A 197 1.36 25.44 28.16
CA TYR A 197 1.20 25.17 26.73
C TYR A 197 0.09 26.06 26.16
N ASN A 198 0.23 26.43 24.88
CA ASN A 198 -0.81 27.16 24.13
C ASN A 198 -2.10 26.32 24.00
N GLN A 199 -3.07 26.82 23.24
CA GLN A 199 -4.28 26.06 22.89
C GLN A 199 -3.90 24.69 22.30
N VAL A 200 -4.46 23.63 22.88
CA VAL A 200 -4.35 22.25 22.39
C VAL A 200 -5.74 21.73 22.06
N GLY A 201 -5.85 20.96 20.99
CA GLY A 201 -7.02 20.13 20.71
C GLY A 201 -6.78 18.73 21.27
N SER A 202 -7.85 18.07 21.68
CA SER A 202 -7.80 16.65 22.03
C SER A 202 -9.08 15.92 21.69
N TYR A 203 -8.95 14.62 21.43
CA TYR A 203 -10.07 13.69 21.50
C TYR A 203 -9.61 12.37 22.13
N ALA A 204 -10.42 11.87 23.05
CA ALA A 204 -10.26 10.59 23.71
C ALA A 204 -11.37 9.63 23.25
N ASP A 205 -10.97 8.40 23.01
CA ASP A 205 -11.83 7.29 22.61
C ASP A 205 -11.59 6.12 23.55
N PHE A 206 -12.64 5.42 23.91
CA PHE A 206 -12.56 4.15 24.61
C PHE A 206 -13.25 3.06 23.80
N ASN A 207 -12.45 2.13 23.29
CA ASN A 207 -12.98 0.93 22.67
C ASN A 207 -13.26 -0.12 23.75
N SER A 208 -14.55 -0.30 24.08
CA SER A 208 -15.00 -1.26 25.09
C SER A 208 -14.76 -2.73 24.72
N THR A 209 -14.72 -3.06 23.43
CA THR A 209 -14.46 -4.42 22.94
C THR A 209 -13.02 -4.85 23.18
N THR A 210 -12.07 -3.92 22.99
CA THR A 210 -10.63 -4.18 23.15
C THR A 210 -10.10 -3.74 24.51
N ASN A 211 -10.91 -3.02 25.29
CA ASN A 211 -10.50 -2.39 26.56
C ASN A 211 -9.31 -1.44 26.40
N VAL A 212 -9.21 -0.78 25.25
CA VAL A 212 -8.13 0.16 24.91
C VAL A 212 -8.68 1.58 24.87
N GLY A 213 -8.05 2.45 25.65
CA GLY A 213 -8.27 3.89 25.56
C GLY A 213 -7.27 4.51 24.59
N ARG A 214 -7.73 5.38 23.70
CA ARG A 214 -6.86 6.18 22.83
C ARG A 214 -7.05 7.63 23.15
N CYS A 215 -5.95 8.38 23.22
CA CYS A 215 -5.99 9.82 23.38
C CYS A 215 -5.09 10.46 22.33
N HIS A 216 -5.65 11.39 21.59
CA HIS A 216 -4.93 12.26 20.68
C HIS A 216 -4.89 13.65 21.27
N VAL A 217 -3.69 14.22 21.39
CA VAL A 217 -3.48 15.61 21.78
C VAL A 217 -2.60 16.29 20.75
N PHE A 218 -2.98 17.49 20.32
CA PHE A 218 -2.24 18.23 19.32
C PHE A 218 -2.30 19.75 19.55
N SER A 219 -1.23 20.46 19.20
CA SER A 219 -1.17 21.92 19.28
C SER A 219 -2.11 22.59 18.27
N LEU A 220 -2.71 23.71 18.67
CA LEU A 220 -3.48 24.61 17.81
C LEU A 220 -2.78 25.98 17.65
N PRO A 221 -2.72 26.54 16.42
CA PRO A 221 -3.12 25.90 15.15
C PRO A 221 -2.20 24.71 14.82
N TYR A 222 -2.77 23.68 14.20
CA TYR A 222 -1.99 22.52 13.79
C TYR A 222 -1.07 22.87 12.62
N ARG A 223 0.24 22.64 12.78
CA ARG A 223 1.26 23.09 11.82
C ARG A 223 1.97 21.98 11.06
N PHE A 224 1.73 20.73 11.43
CA PHE A 224 2.29 19.59 10.73
C PHE A 224 1.53 19.31 9.42
N GLU A 225 2.26 18.78 8.44
CA GLU A 225 1.72 18.42 7.12
C GLU A 225 1.05 17.04 7.11
N ILE A 226 1.23 16.25 8.16
CA ILE A 226 0.70 14.89 8.28
C ILE A 226 -0.14 14.82 9.53
N PHE A 227 -1.37 14.32 9.42
CA PHE A 227 -2.25 14.00 10.54
C PHE A 227 -2.50 12.48 10.54
N ILE A 228 -2.24 11.83 11.66
CA ILE A 228 -2.23 10.36 11.76
C ILE A 228 -3.32 9.91 12.72
N ASN A 229 -3.98 8.80 12.38
CA ASN A 229 -4.99 8.10 13.19
C ASN A 229 -6.21 8.95 13.55
N LEU A 230 -6.77 9.62 12.55
CA LEU A 230 -8.11 10.20 12.69
C LEU A 230 -9.14 9.07 12.81
N ASN A 231 -10.04 9.19 13.78
CA ASN A 231 -11.07 8.19 14.10
C ASN A 231 -12.47 8.85 14.15
N ASN A 232 -13.51 8.09 14.52
CA ASN A 232 -14.89 8.57 14.57
C ASN A 232 -15.17 9.65 15.62
N PHE A 233 -14.25 9.89 16.56
CA PHE A 233 -14.40 10.89 17.61
C PHE A 233 -13.88 12.27 17.19
N PHE A 234 -13.43 12.40 15.93
CA PHE A 234 -13.02 13.67 15.38
C PHE A 234 -14.19 14.66 15.31
N THR A 235 -14.04 15.80 15.99
CA THR A 235 -15.09 16.84 16.12
C THR A 235 -14.92 18.01 15.14
N GLY A 236 -13.90 17.97 14.27
CA GLY A 236 -13.64 19.03 13.29
C GLY A 236 -12.51 19.97 13.69
N GLY A 237 -12.55 21.19 13.15
CA GLY A 237 -11.49 22.19 13.22
C GLY A 237 -10.90 22.51 11.84
N ILE A 238 -9.97 23.46 11.75
CA ILE A 238 -9.35 23.84 10.46
C ILE A 238 -7.86 23.52 10.49
N PHE A 239 -7.44 22.59 9.64
CA PHE A 239 -6.09 22.03 9.58
C PHE A 239 -5.40 22.40 8.26
N ASN A 240 -5.27 23.71 7.98
CA ASN A 240 -4.78 24.24 6.71
C ASN A 240 -3.38 23.80 6.28
N LYS A 241 -2.56 23.29 7.21
CA LYS A 241 -1.20 22.80 6.92
C LYS A 241 -1.14 21.31 6.57
N VAL A 242 -2.17 20.53 6.92
CA VAL A 242 -2.20 19.10 6.64
C VAL A 242 -2.37 18.86 5.14
N ARG A 243 -1.56 17.94 4.61
CA ARG A 243 -1.56 17.46 3.23
C ARG A 243 -1.75 15.96 3.15
N CYS A 244 -1.46 15.23 4.23
CA CYS A 244 -1.56 13.79 4.32
C CYS A 244 -2.36 13.39 5.55
N LEU A 245 -3.43 12.61 5.37
CA LEU A 245 -4.30 12.16 6.44
C LEU A 245 -4.37 10.63 6.46
N PHE A 246 -4.18 10.05 7.63
CA PHE A 246 -4.43 8.63 7.90
C PHE A 246 -5.65 8.48 8.79
N MET A 247 -6.64 7.75 8.29
CA MET A 247 -7.86 7.39 9.00
C MET A 247 -7.85 5.89 9.31
N ASN A 248 -7.97 5.55 10.59
CA ASN A 248 -8.07 4.17 11.04
C ASN A 248 -8.93 4.11 12.30
N ASP A 249 -9.92 3.22 12.29
CA ASP A 249 -10.78 2.97 13.42
C ASP A 249 -11.32 1.54 13.36
N THR A 250 -11.69 1.04 14.53
CA THR A 250 -12.44 -0.19 14.73
C THR A 250 -13.94 -0.01 14.53
N SER A 251 -14.44 1.23 14.58
CA SER A 251 -15.84 1.57 14.31
C SER A 251 -16.02 2.05 12.87
N SER A 252 -17.19 1.82 12.28
CA SER A 252 -17.50 2.26 10.90
C SER A 252 -17.36 3.77 10.73
N PHE A 253 -16.78 4.22 9.60
CA PHE A 253 -16.73 5.64 9.24
C PHE A 253 -17.98 6.03 8.47
N GLU A 254 -18.86 6.81 9.07
CA GLU A 254 -20.09 7.25 8.40
C GLU A 254 -19.85 8.42 7.45
N HIS A 255 -20.82 8.68 6.57
CA HIS A 255 -20.73 9.73 5.54
C HIS A 255 -20.43 11.12 6.13
N GLU A 256 -21.05 11.45 7.26
CA GLU A 256 -20.91 12.73 7.96
C GLU A 256 -19.45 12.99 8.38
N LEU A 257 -18.72 11.93 8.74
CA LEU A 257 -17.30 12.07 9.09
C LEU A 257 -16.48 12.50 7.88
N PHE A 258 -16.72 11.89 6.70
CA PHE A 258 -16.01 12.30 5.48
C PHE A 258 -16.36 13.72 5.05
N ALA A 259 -17.62 14.15 5.25
CA ALA A 259 -18.02 15.54 5.03
C ALA A 259 -17.26 16.49 5.96
N LEU A 260 -17.17 16.15 7.26
CA LEU A 260 -16.41 16.90 8.25
C LEU A 260 -14.92 16.95 7.91
N VAL A 261 -14.33 15.84 7.47
CA VAL A 261 -12.93 15.76 7.03
C VAL A 261 -12.70 16.65 5.81
N SER A 262 -13.59 16.66 4.81
CA SER A 262 -13.42 17.52 3.63
C SER A 262 -13.38 19.02 3.98
N GLN A 263 -14.14 19.44 5.01
CA GLN A 263 -14.18 20.80 5.51
C GLN A 263 -12.96 21.11 6.39
N ALA A 264 -12.55 20.17 7.22
CA ALA A 264 -11.47 20.36 8.17
C ALA A 264 -10.07 20.37 7.51
N PHE A 265 -9.92 19.67 6.39
CA PHE A 265 -8.66 19.52 5.67
C PHE A 265 -8.77 20.06 4.23
N PRO A 266 -8.95 21.38 4.04
CA PRO A 266 -9.28 21.96 2.73
C PRO A 266 -8.20 21.78 1.66
N TYR A 267 -6.96 21.49 2.06
CA TYR A 267 -5.81 21.28 1.16
C TYR A 267 -5.29 19.84 1.20
N LEU A 268 -6.12 18.87 1.59
CA LEU A 268 -5.72 17.47 1.67
C LEU A 268 -5.31 16.92 0.29
N GLU A 269 -4.08 16.42 0.18
CA GLU A 269 -3.53 15.86 -1.06
C GLU A 269 -3.50 14.33 -1.05
N LYS A 270 -3.35 13.72 0.14
CA LYS A 270 -3.24 12.27 0.32
C LYS A 270 -4.15 11.79 1.43
N LEU A 271 -4.98 10.80 1.14
CA LEU A 271 -5.89 10.20 2.10
C LEU A 271 -5.67 8.69 2.15
N TYR A 272 -5.43 8.18 3.35
CA TYR A 272 -5.28 6.77 3.65
C TYR A 272 -6.45 6.37 4.54
N VAL A 273 -7.24 5.41 4.09
CA VAL A 273 -8.36 4.86 4.86
C VAL A 273 -8.11 3.38 5.09
N TYR A 274 -8.21 2.98 6.35
CA TYR A 274 -8.11 1.59 6.79
C TYR A 274 -9.25 1.31 7.78
N ASN A 275 -10.25 0.55 7.33
CA ASN A 275 -11.43 0.24 8.14
C ASN A 275 -12.23 -0.89 7.51
N PHE A 276 -12.31 -2.03 8.19
CA PHE A 276 -13.03 -3.22 7.70
C PHE A 276 -14.53 -3.20 7.99
N GLN A 277 -15.01 -2.27 8.80
CA GLN A 277 -16.42 -2.24 9.19
C GLN A 277 -17.27 -1.63 8.08
N ALA A 278 -18.40 -2.26 7.77
CA ALA A 278 -19.41 -1.69 6.88
C ALA A 278 -19.98 -0.38 7.45
N GLN A 279 -20.33 0.56 6.59
CA GLN A 279 -21.07 1.76 6.97
C GLN A 279 -22.46 1.38 7.45
N LYS A 280 -22.86 1.88 8.62
CA LYS A 280 -24.18 1.56 9.19
C LYS A 280 -25.28 2.39 8.53
N ASN A 281 -24.96 3.64 8.18
CA ASN A 281 -25.91 4.61 7.67
C ASN A 281 -25.62 4.93 6.20
N LYS A 282 -25.69 3.91 5.33
CA LYS A 282 -25.52 4.06 3.87
C LYS A 282 -26.54 4.98 3.18
N GLN A 283 -27.53 5.48 3.91
CA GLN A 283 -28.56 6.33 3.32
C GLN A 283 -27.88 7.50 2.61
N HIS A 284 -28.30 7.74 1.37
CA HIS A 284 -27.77 8.78 0.51
C HIS A 284 -28.05 10.13 1.15
N SER A 285 -27.11 10.58 2.00
CA SER A 285 -26.99 11.98 2.36
C SER A 285 -26.98 12.78 1.06
N SER A 286 -27.83 13.79 0.99
CA SER A 286 -27.88 14.72 -0.16
C SER A 286 -26.64 15.61 -0.22
N THR A 287 -25.77 15.55 0.79
CA THR A 287 -24.56 16.37 0.87
C THR A 287 -23.48 15.77 0.00
N LEU A 288 -23.22 16.40 -1.14
CA LEU A 288 -22.10 16.05 -1.99
C LEU A 288 -20.78 16.45 -1.31
N ILE A 289 -19.89 15.48 -1.09
CA ILE A 289 -18.56 15.73 -0.51
C ILE A 289 -17.58 16.08 -1.62
N VAL A 290 -16.74 17.09 -1.42
CA VAL A 290 -15.75 17.49 -2.43
C VAL A 290 -14.36 17.56 -1.80
N PHE A 291 -13.43 16.76 -2.31
CA PHE A 291 -12.01 16.87 -1.97
C PHE A 291 -11.26 17.52 -3.12
N SER A 292 -11.26 18.85 -3.16
CA SER A 292 -10.75 19.65 -4.28
C SER A 292 -9.26 19.43 -4.58
N HIS A 293 -8.48 19.00 -3.60
CA HIS A 293 -7.03 18.86 -3.69
C HIS A 293 -6.51 17.42 -3.60
N LEU A 294 -7.39 16.43 -3.43
CA LEU A 294 -6.97 15.05 -3.23
C LEU A 294 -6.37 14.47 -4.50
N VAL A 295 -5.07 14.18 -4.46
CA VAL A 295 -4.30 13.61 -5.56
C VAL A 295 -4.18 12.09 -5.42
N LYS A 296 -4.04 11.61 -4.19
CA LYS A 296 -3.80 10.19 -3.90
C LYS A 296 -4.79 9.66 -2.88
N LEU A 297 -5.49 8.59 -3.23
CA LEU A 297 -6.39 7.87 -2.35
C LEU A 297 -5.90 6.44 -2.16
N ILE A 298 -5.77 6.01 -0.90
CA ILE A 298 -5.36 4.65 -0.53
C ILE A 298 -6.48 4.02 0.29
N LEU A 299 -7.11 3.01 -0.29
CA LEU A 299 -8.17 2.19 0.26
C LEU A 299 -7.65 0.77 0.44
N ARG A 300 -6.93 0.54 1.54
CA ARG A 300 -6.32 -0.76 1.87
C ARG A 300 -7.08 -1.41 2.99
N ALA A 301 -7.44 -2.69 2.85
CA ALA A 301 -8.11 -3.42 3.90
C ALA A 301 -9.37 -2.65 4.39
N VAL A 302 -10.14 -2.19 3.40
CA VAL A 302 -11.36 -1.41 3.62
C VAL A 302 -12.60 -2.22 3.24
N HIS A 303 -13.70 -1.97 3.93
CA HIS A 303 -15.00 -2.45 3.46
C HIS A 303 -15.38 -1.77 2.12
N VAL A 304 -16.15 -2.47 1.28
CA VAL A 304 -16.55 -2.00 -0.06
C VAL A 304 -17.28 -0.65 -0.05
N ASP A 305 -18.02 -0.37 1.02
CA ASP A 305 -18.77 0.88 1.21
C ASP A 305 -17.88 2.12 1.12
N TYR A 306 -16.63 2.04 1.56
CA TYR A 306 -15.71 3.17 1.48
C TYR A 306 -15.28 3.43 0.03
N ALA A 307 -15.07 2.38 -0.75
CA ALA A 307 -14.84 2.52 -2.18
C ALA A 307 -16.08 3.08 -2.90
N GLU A 308 -17.30 2.66 -2.53
CA GLU A 308 -18.54 3.28 -3.05
C GLU A 308 -18.65 4.76 -2.66
N GLN A 309 -18.32 5.11 -1.41
CA GLN A 309 -18.34 6.48 -0.90
C GLN A 309 -17.41 7.38 -1.71
N PHE A 310 -16.18 6.95 -2.01
CA PHE A 310 -15.20 7.78 -2.71
C PHE A 310 -15.29 7.72 -4.24
N LEU A 311 -15.58 6.56 -4.83
CA LEU A 311 -15.55 6.39 -6.28
C LEU A 311 -16.85 6.83 -6.95
N PHE A 312 -18.01 6.75 -6.28
CA PHE A 312 -19.25 7.23 -6.87
C PHE A 312 -19.37 8.75 -6.81
N GLU A 313 -19.49 9.40 -7.97
CA GLU A 313 -19.55 10.86 -8.06
C GLU A 313 -20.74 11.46 -7.31
N LYS A 314 -21.85 10.72 -7.21
CA LYS A 314 -23.04 11.16 -6.45
C LYS A 314 -22.74 11.38 -4.95
N ASN A 315 -21.73 10.71 -4.43
CA ASN A 315 -21.35 10.76 -3.01
C ASN A 315 -20.17 11.71 -2.79
N THR A 316 -19.14 11.57 -3.64
CA THR A 316 -17.89 12.33 -3.51
C THR A 316 -17.35 12.75 -4.87
N ARG A 317 -16.90 13.99 -5.00
CA ARG A 317 -16.14 14.48 -6.15
C ARG A 317 -14.64 14.58 -5.85
N LEU A 318 -13.84 13.97 -6.71
CA LEU A 318 -12.39 13.91 -6.60
C LEU A 318 -11.72 14.48 -7.86
N PRO A 319 -11.87 15.78 -8.16
CA PRO A 319 -11.49 16.37 -9.45
C PRO A 319 -9.99 16.30 -9.77
N ARG A 320 -9.14 16.02 -8.77
CA ARG A 320 -7.68 15.96 -8.90
C ARG A 320 -7.10 14.58 -8.58
N LEU A 321 -7.93 13.54 -8.50
CA LEU A 321 -7.44 12.20 -8.20
C LEU A 321 -6.60 11.67 -9.37
N LEU A 322 -5.32 11.41 -9.10
CA LEU A 322 -4.37 10.87 -10.07
C LEU A 322 -3.87 9.48 -9.68
N GLU A 323 -3.85 9.16 -8.38
CA GLU A 323 -3.38 7.87 -7.87
C GLU A 323 -4.44 7.21 -6.99
N LEU A 324 -4.74 5.94 -7.28
CA LEU A 324 -5.63 5.09 -6.48
C LEU A 324 -4.88 3.82 -6.05
N THR A 325 -4.99 3.45 -4.78
CA THR A 325 -4.63 2.12 -4.28
C THR A 325 -5.85 1.44 -3.73
N ILE A 326 -6.17 0.23 -4.21
CA ILE A 326 -7.39 -0.49 -3.88
C ILE A 326 -7.22 -1.99 -4.12
N GLU A 327 -7.92 -2.83 -3.38
CA GLU A 327 -8.00 -4.28 -3.65
C GLU A 327 -8.85 -4.56 -4.90
N TYR A 328 -8.45 -5.55 -5.70
CA TYR A 328 -9.17 -5.87 -6.95
C TYR A 328 -10.64 -6.20 -6.72
N GLU A 329 -10.92 -7.06 -5.74
CA GLU A 329 -12.28 -7.51 -5.43
C GLU A 329 -13.20 -6.34 -5.08
N THR A 330 -12.71 -5.43 -4.24
CA THR A 330 -13.42 -4.21 -3.86
C THR A 330 -13.70 -3.32 -5.08
N LEU A 331 -12.70 -3.10 -5.95
CA LEU A 331 -12.86 -2.31 -7.16
C LEU A 331 -13.85 -2.95 -8.13
N ALA A 332 -13.79 -4.28 -8.31
CA ALA A 332 -14.68 -5.03 -9.16
C ALA A 332 -16.13 -4.94 -8.67
N ILE A 333 -16.38 -5.06 -7.35
CA ILE A 333 -17.73 -4.93 -6.79
C ILE A 333 -18.29 -3.52 -7.03
N VAL A 334 -17.54 -2.46 -6.66
CA VAL A 334 -18.00 -1.06 -6.80
C VAL A 334 -18.29 -0.68 -8.25
N THR A 335 -17.43 -1.13 -9.16
CA THR A 335 -17.59 -0.85 -10.59
C THR A 335 -18.57 -1.81 -11.27
N ASN A 336 -19.13 -2.80 -10.55
CA ASN A 336 -19.90 -3.91 -11.10
C ASN A 336 -19.19 -4.57 -12.29
N ASN A 337 -17.95 -5.03 -12.06
CA ASN A 337 -17.01 -5.51 -13.09
C ASN A 337 -16.84 -4.51 -14.23
N PHE A 338 -16.64 -3.23 -13.89
CA PHE A 338 -16.45 -2.14 -14.85
C PHE A 338 -17.63 -1.97 -15.82
N THR A 339 -18.86 -2.08 -15.32
CA THR A 339 -20.10 -1.78 -16.07
C THR A 339 -20.92 -0.62 -15.47
N ASN A 340 -20.65 -0.22 -14.23
CA ASN A 340 -21.29 0.91 -13.54
C ASN A 340 -20.63 2.28 -13.79
N ASP A 341 -21.18 3.04 -14.74
CA ASP A 341 -20.68 4.37 -15.12
C ASP A 341 -20.59 5.39 -13.97
N ALA A 342 -21.29 5.20 -12.85
CA ALA A 342 -21.26 6.13 -11.72
C ALA A 342 -19.87 6.25 -11.07
N ALA A 343 -19.05 5.20 -11.11
CA ALA A 343 -17.67 5.22 -10.61
C ALA A 343 -16.68 5.80 -11.64
N ARG A 344 -17.04 5.80 -12.93
CA ARG A 344 -16.14 6.14 -14.04
C ARG A 344 -15.62 7.57 -13.94
N LEU A 345 -16.46 8.51 -13.49
CA LEU A 345 -16.15 9.94 -13.51
C LEU A 345 -15.03 10.35 -12.54
N ASN A 346 -14.94 9.71 -11.37
CA ASN A 346 -13.80 9.92 -10.46
C ASN A 346 -12.55 9.15 -10.91
N CYS A 347 -12.70 8.12 -11.76
CA CYS A 347 -11.60 7.30 -12.24
C CYS A 347 -10.96 7.79 -13.55
N VAL A 348 -11.67 8.61 -14.34
CA VAL A 348 -11.24 9.00 -15.70
C VAL A 348 -9.88 9.71 -15.73
N ASN A 349 -9.52 10.42 -14.66
CA ASN A 349 -8.28 11.19 -14.54
C ASN A 349 -7.13 10.40 -13.88
N LEU A 350 -7.35 9.14 -13.48
CA LEU A 350 -6.32 8.34 -12.83
C LEU A 350 -5.16 8.04 -13.78
N GLN A 351 -3.96 8.40 -13.34
CA GLN A 351 -2.69 8.17 -14.04
C GLN A 351 -1.94 6.97 -13.45
N ASN A 352 -2.27 6.58 -12.22
CA ASN A 352 -1.70 5.41 -11.59
C ASN A 352 -2.77 4.68 -10.78
N ILE A 353 -2.81 3.36 -10.92
CA ILE A 353 -3.60 2.49 -10.06
C ILE A 353 -2.70 1.38 -9.52
N HIS A 354 -2.67 1.24 -8.20
CA HIS A 354 -2.06 0.12 -7.53
C HIS A 354 -3.18 -0.81 -7.08
N ILE A 355 -3.29 -1.96 -7.74
CA ILE A 355 -4.28 -2.97 -7.39
C ILE A 355 -3.60 -4.01 -6.51
N GLU A 356 -4.16 -4.24 -5.33
CA GLU A 356 -3.70 -5.27 -4.42
C GLU A 356 -4.38 -6.60 -4.74
N GLY A 357 -3.60 -7.68 -4.69
CA GLY A 357 -4.04 -9.04 -5.06
C GLY A 357 -3.76 -9.40 -6.53
N SER A 358 -4.24 -10.57 -6.95
CA SER A 358 -4.20 -11.00 -8.35
C SER A 358 -5.18 -10.16 -9.16
N PHE A 359 -4.72 -9.62 -10.29
CA PHE A 359 -5.50 -8.74 -11.13
C PHE A 359 -5.45 -9.18 -12.59
N VAL A 360 -6.62 -9.50 -13.15
CA VAL A 360 -6.80 -9.69 -14.59
C VAL A 360 -7.59 -8.50 -15.09
N ARG A 361 -7.04 -7.73 -16.04
CA ARG A 361 -7.72 -6.57 -16.62
C ARG A 361 -8.86 -7.04 -17.52
N PRO A 362 -10.14 -6.82 -17.16
CA PRO A 362 -11.24 -7.11 -18.08
C PRO A 362 -11.20 -6.16 -19.27
N GLU A 363 -11.87 -6.54 -20.36
CA GLU A 363 -11.94 -5.70 -21.56
C GLU A 363 -12.42 -4.29 -21.21
N SER A 364 -13.51 -4.13 -20.45
CA SER A 364 -14.06 -2.83 -20.06
C SER A 364 -13.19 -1.96 -19.15
N PHE A 365 -12.07 -2.49 -18.61
CA PHE A 365 -11.16 -1.73 -17.74
C PHE A 365 -10.69 -0.43 -18.40
N HIS A 366 -10.52 -0.44 -19.73
CA HIS A 366 -10.03 0.72 -20.45
C HIS A 366 -10.97 1.90 -20.51
N HIS A 367 -12.26 1.66 -20.41
CA HIS A 367 -13.25 2.72 -20.36
C HIS A 367 -13.23 3.44 -19.00
N TYR A 368 -12.75 2.80 -17.94
CA TYR A 368 -12.68 3.38 -16.59
C TYR A 368 -11.42 4.19 -16.36
N PHE A 369 -10.32 3.73 -16.96
CA PHE A 369 -9.01 4.33 -16.75
C PHE A 369 -8.33 4.61 -18.09
N PRO A 370 -8.89 5.52 -18.90
CA PRO A 370 -8.37 5.79 -20.24
C PRO A 370 -6.92 6.32 -20.19
N LEU A 371 -6.52 7.01 -19.13
CA LEU A 371 -5.15 7.51 -18.97
C LEU A 371 -4.15 6.43 -18.49
N LEU A 372 -4.63 5.29 -18.01
CA LEU A 372 -3.77 4.14 -17.71
C LEU A 372 -3.41 3.35 -18.97
N ILE A 373 -4.15 3.59 -20.06
CA ILE A 373 -4.05 2.82 -21.30
C ILE A 373 -3.47 3.74 -22.35
N GLY A 374 -2.16 3.61 -22.49
CA GLY A 374 -1.31 4.51 -23.25
C GLY A 374 0.06 4.74 -22.61
N GLY A 375 0.32 4.16 -21.45
CA GLY A 375 1.47 4.53 -20.64
C GLY A 375 2.61 3.53 -20.56
N CYS A 376 2.82 2.63 -21.53
CA CYS A 376 4.16 2.08 -21.64
C CYS A 376 5.07 3.18 -22.17
N THR A 377 5.57 3.99 -21.25
CA THR A 377 6.64 4.91 -21.55
C THR A 377 7.90 4.06 -21.65
N PHE A 378 8.33 3.82 -22.88
CA PHE A 378 9.65 3.27 -23.10
C PHE A 378 10.67 4.32 -22.65
N ASP A 379 11.52 3.98 -21.68
CA ASP A 379 12.62 4.86 -21.32
C ASP A 379 13.70 4.87 -22.42
N ARG A 380 14.63 5.81 -22.30
CA ARG A 380 15.70 6.07 -23.30
C ARG A 380 16.65 4.92 -23.67
N PRO A 381 16.71 3.70 -23.06
CA PRO A 381 17.38 2.58 -23.71
C PRO A 381 16.54 1.85 -24.77
N LEU A 382 15.21 1.94 -24.72
CA LEU A 382 14.33 1.19 -25.62
C LEU A 382 13.75 2.04 -26.75
N LEU A 383 13.76 3.36 -26.62
CA LEU A 383 13.23 4.26 -27.64
C LEU A 383 14.11 4.30 -28.89
N GLY A 384 13.46 4.22 -30.06
CA GLY A 384 14.13 4.45 -31.33
C GLY A 384 13.63 3.57 -32.47
N GLU A 385 14.35 3.68 -33.59
CA GLU A 385 14.21 2.84 -34.77
C GLU A 385 15.29 1.77 -34.74
N PHE A 386 14.87 0.52 -34.92
CA PHE A 386 15.72 -0.66 -34.89
C PHE A 386 15.53 -1.52 -36.15
N TYR A 387 16.58 -2.26 -36.49
CA TYR A 387 16.60 -3.19 -37.61
C TYR A 387 17.02 -4.58 -37.12
N SER A 388 16.33 -5.62 -37.58
CA SER A 388 16.69 -7.02 -37.38
C SER A 388 16.60 -7.79 -38.69
N TYR A 389 17.15 -9.01 -38.69
CA TYR A 389 16.93 -9.98 -39.75
C TYR A 389 16.23 -11.21 -39.18
N GLU A 390 15.05 -11.53 -39.70
CA GLU A 390 14.19 -12.59 -39.18
C GLU A 390 13.61 -13.40 -40.33
N ASN A 391 13.79 -14.71 -40.32
CA ASN A 391 13.17 -15.62 -41.30
C ASN A 391 13.42 -15.23 -42.77
N GLY A 392 14.59 -14.65 -43.06
CA GLY A 392 14.92 -14.19 -44.42
C GLY A 392 14.45 -12.77 -44.76
N LEU A 393 13.80 -12.07 -43.83
CA LEU A 393 13.26 -10.72 -44.00
C LEU A 393 14.06 -9.70 -43.19
N GLU A 394 14.20 -8.51 -43.74
CA GLU A 394 14.66 -7.35 -42.98
C GLU A 394 13.48 -6.73 -42.26
N THR A 395 13.60 -6.56 -40.94
CA THR A 395 12.51 -6.07 -40.11
C THR A 395 12.90 -4.74 -39.49
N HIS A 396 12.11 -3.69 -39.76
CA HIS A 396 12.19 -2.41 -39.08
C HIS A 396 11.22 -2.40 -37.89
N THR A 397 11.71 -2.10 -36.70
CA THR A 397 10.91 -1.96 -35.48
C THR A 397 11.07 -0.55 -34.92
N SER A 398 9.97 0.20 -34.80
CA SER A 398 9.94 1.52 -34.16
C SER A 398 9.24 1.42 -32.81
N LEU A 399 9.95 1.78 -31.73
CA LEU A 399 9.43 1.86 -30.37
C LEU A 399 9.25 3.33 -29.98
N LYS A 400 7.98 3.76 -29.85
CA LYS A 400 7.61 5.17 -29.63
C LYS A 400 7.30 5.45 -28.15
N GLU A 401 7.53 6.67 -27.70
CA GLU A 401 7.34 7.09 -26.29
C GLU A 401 5.93 6.85 -25.74
N ASN A 402 4.92 6.85 -26.61
CA ASN A 402 3.53 6.55 -26.26
C ASN A 402 3.20 5.04 -26.25
N GLY A 403 4.20 4.16 -26.24
CA GLY A 403 4.01 2.72 -26.20
C GLY A 403 3.60 2.07 -27.53
N VAL A 404 3.51 2.84 -28.61
CA VAL A 404 3.23 2.29 -29.96
C VAL A 404 4.46 1.53 -30.45
N VAL A 405 4.23 0.32 -30.95
CA VAL A 405 5.22 -0.53 -31.60
C VAL A 405 4.80 -0.70 -33.06
N ASP A 406 5.64 -0.24 -33.99
CA ASP A 406 5.41 -0.34 -35.43
C ASP A 406 6.50 -1.23 -36.03
N ARG A 407 6.13 -2.43 -36.46
CA ARG A 407 7.05 -3.44 -36.98
C ARG A 407 6.73 -3.70 -38.46
N ARG A 408 7.71 -3.55 -39.33
CA ARG A 408 7.55 -3.71 -40.79
C ARG A 408 8.60 -4.66 -41.33
N SER A 409 8.16 -5.66 -42.08
CA SER A 409 9.04 -6.69 -42.65
C SER A 409 9.13 -6.54 -44.17
N TYR A 410 10.35 -6.58 -44.70
CA TYR A 410 10.66 -6.38 -46.11
C TYR A 410 11.39 -7.60 -46.67
N ARG A 411 11.07 -7.99 -47.90
CA ARG A 411 11.87 -8.99 -48.63
C ARG A 411 13.20 -8.36 -49.00
N ARG A 412 14.28 -9.10 -48.73
CA ARG A 412 15.61 -8.69 -49.15
C ARG A 412 15.75 -8.96 -50.64
N GLU A 413 15.57 -7.92 -51.46
CA GLU A 413 16.10 -7.97 -52.83
C GLU A 413 17.63 -7.87 -52.72
N SER A 414 18.27 -9.04 -52.65
CA SER A 414 19.70 -9.29 -52.89
C SER A 414 20.63 -8.04 -52.89
N GLY A 415 21.05 -7.55 -51.72
CA GLY A 415 22.19 -6.63 -51.63
C GLY A 415 22.13 -5.66 -50.46
N ALA A 416 23.17 -5.67 -49.62
CA ALA A 416 23.35 -4.71 -48.54
C ALA A 416 23.44 -3.28 -49.09
N GLY A 417 22.53 -2.39 -48.66
CA GLY A 417 22.63 -0.96 -48.96
C GLY A 417 21.69 -0.44 -50.05
N ALA A 418 20.46 -0.95 -50.16
CA ALA A 418 19.42 -0.29 -50.95
C ALA A 418 19.10 1.09 -50.33
N THR A 419 19.83 2.10 -50.78
CA THR A 419 19.57 3.51 -50.50
C THR A 419 18.23 3.90 -51.14
N ARG A 420 17.13 3.62 -50.43
CA ARG A 420 15.80 4.25 -50.35
C ARG A 420 15.22 5.08 -51.51
N LYS A 421 15.71 4.97 -52.75
CA LYS A 421 15.33 5.92 -53.81
C LYS A 421 14.23 5.44 -54.73
N ASP A 422 14.06 4.14 -54.97
CA ASP A 422 13.10 3.69 -55.99
C ASP A 422 12.13 2.63 -55.44
N GLY A 423 11.10 3.11 -54.73
CA GLY A 423 9.67 2.74 -54.83
C GLY A 423 9.18 1.29 -54.91
N GLY A 424 10.00 0.26 -54.72
CA GLY A 424 9.65 -1.13 -55.07
C GLY A 424 9.73 -2.16 -53.96
N ASP A 425 10.06 -1.81 -52.71
CA ASP A 425 10.12 -2.81 -51.64
C ASP A 425 8.71 -3.34 -51.35
N LEU A 426 8.45 -4.60 -51.73
CA LEU A 426 7.24 -5.34 -51.37
C LEU A 426 7.25 -5.53 -49.84
N LEU A 427 6.69 -4.55 -49.12
CA LEU A 427 6.28 -4.68 -47.73
C LEU A 427 5.51 -5.99 -47.58
N VAL A 428 6.06 -6.92 -46.82
CA VAL A 428 5.47 -8.26 -46.66
C VAL A 428 4.39 -8.21 -45.62
N THR A 429 4.72 -7.64 -44.46
CA THR A 429 3.82 -7.48 -43.33
C THR A 429 4.12 -6.18 -42.61
N GLN A 430 3.06 -5.56 -42.07
CA GLN A 430 3.15 -4.50 -41.09
C GLN A 430 2.33 -4.95 -39.89
N ASP A 431 2.99 -5.08 -38.74
CA ASP A 431 2.34 -5.32 -37.46
C ASP A 431 2.32 -3.98 -36.72
N LEU A 432 1.14 -3.37 -36.64
CA LEU A 432 0.91 -2.20 -35.80
C LEU A 432 0.29 -2.67 -34.49
N GLY A 433 0.81 -2.21 -33.38
CA GLY A 433 0.18 -2.52 -32.12
C GLY A 433 0.60 -1.62 -30.97
N HIS A 434 -0.06 -1.87 -29.86
CA HIS A 434 0.06 -1.07 -28.67
C HIS A 434 0.69 -1.88 -27.55
N CYS A 435 1.63 -1.27 -26.83
CA CYS A 435 2.02 -1.77 -25.55
C CYS A 435 0.86 -1.68 -24.57
N TYR A 436 0.57 -2.81 -23.94
CA TYR A 436 -0.49 -2.97 -22.96
C TYR A 436 0.08 -2.91 -21.53
N GLN A 437 1.28 -3.46 -21.33
CA GLN A 437 1.98 -3.45 -20.05
C GLN A 437 3.49 -3.53 -20.30
N LEU A 438 4.27 -2.73 -19.56
CA LEU A 438 5.72 -2.79 -19.54
C LEU A 438 6.19 -2.97 -18.10
N THR A 439 6.81 -4.12 -17.82
CA THR A 439 7.36 -4.45 -16.50
C THR A 439 8.88 -4.42 -16.57
N VAL A 440 9.53 -3.67 -15.68
CA VAL A 440 10.99 -3.68 -15.54
C VAL A 440 11.39 -4.82 -14.61
N ARG A 441 12.18 -5.78 -15.13
CA ARG A 441 12.83 -6.83 -14.33
C ARG A 441 14.30 -6.46 -14.10
N GLN A 442 14.98 -7.23 -13.25
CA GLN A 442 16.35 -6.90 -12.83
C GLN A 442 17.34 -6.75 -14.01
N ASN A 443 17.15 -7.50 -15.11
CA ASN A 443 18.07 -7.53 -16.24
C ASN A 443 17.42 -7.30 -17.63
N TYR A 444 16.11 -7.14 -17.70
CA TYR A 444 15.36 -7.01 -18.96
C TYR A 444 13.99 -6.36 -18.72
N TYR A 445 13.29 -6.05 -19.81
CA TYR A 445 11.93 -5.52 -19.79
C TYR A 445 10.97 -6.59 -20.32
N GLU A 446 9.80 -6.72 -19.70
CA GLU A 446 8.70 -7.53 -20.21
C GLU A 446 7.64 -6.60 -20.78
N LEU A 447 7.43 -6.70 -22.09
CA LEU A 447 6.49 -5.91 -22.86
C LEU A 447 5.33 -6.82 -23.27
N ILE A 448 4.14 -6.60 -22.72
CA ILE A 448 2.90 -7.18 -23.22
C ILE A 448 2.41 -6.29 -24.36
N TYR A 449 2.39 -6.84 -25.56
CA TYR A 449 2.04 -6.19 -26.80
C TYR A 449 0.73 -6.76 -27.34
N ARG A 450 -0.16 -5.89 -27.79
CA ARG A 450 -1.37 -6.26 -28.54
C ARG A 450 -1.23 -5.76 -29.96
N ASP A 451 -1.21 -6.69 -30.90
CA ASP A 451 -1.29 -6.41 -32.33
C ASP A 451 -2.72 -5.92 -32.65
N GLU A 452 -2.87 -4.88 -33.47
CA GLU A 452 -4.18 -4.39 -33.89
C GLU A 452 -4.86 -5.34 -34.87
N ASP A 453 -4.08 -5.99 -35.74
CA ASP A 453 -4.59 -6.87 -36.78
C ASP A 453 -4.79 -8.31 -36.27
N LYS A 454 -4.08 -8.69 -35.19
CA LYS A 454 -4.21 -10.01 -34.55
C LYS A 454 -4.96 -9.89 -33.23
N SER A 455 -5.96 -10.75 -33.00
CA SER A 455 -6.75 -10.79 -31.76
C SER A 455 -6.02 -11.39 -30.55
N CYS A 456 -4.68 -11.43 -30.55
CA CYS A 456 -3.84 -12.06 -29.54
C CYS A 456 -2.94 -11.06 -28.83
N PHE A 457 -2.55 -11.41 -27.60
CA PHE A 457 -1.44 -10.75 -26.90
C PHE A 457 -0.14 -11.54 -27.10
N GLN A 458 0.98 -10.81 -27.17
CA GLN A 458 2.31 -11.40 -27.15
C GLN A 458 3.13 -10.78 -26.02
N CYS A 459 3.95 -11.57 -25.35
CA CYS A 459 4.99 -11.05 -24.47
C CYS A 459 6.30 -10.92 -25.23
N TYR A 460 7.01 -9.82 -24.99
CA TYR A 460 8.35 -9.54 -25.47
C TYR A 460 9.28 -9.41 -24.27
N GLN A 461 10.30 -10.26 -24.16
CA GLN A 461 11.40 -10.07 -23.21
C GLN A 461 12.53 -9.31 -23.91
N MET A 462 12.78 -8.06 -23.48
CA MET A 462 13.71 -7.14 -24.12
C MET A 462 14.96 -6.94 -23.25
N PHE A 463 16.10 -7.41 -23.73
CA PHE A 463 17.39 -7.34 -23.07
C PHE A 463 18.21 -6.21 -23.69
N ASN A 464 18.41 -5.14 -22.92
CA ASN A 464 19.26 -4.03 -23.33
C ASN A 464 20.74 -4.44 -23.22
N ARG A 465 21.39 -4.74 -24.34
CA ARG A 465 22.81 -5.16 -24.35
C ARG A 465 23.75 -3.97 -24.38
N THR A 466 23.46 -3.01 -25.27
CA THR A 466 24.18 -1.74 -25.36
C THR A 466 23.20 -0.64 -25.73
N LYS A 467 23.66 0.63 -25.70
CA LYS A 467 22.85 1.78 -26.15
C LYS A 467 22.23 1.60 -27.55
N ASN A 468 22.87 0.83 -28.42
CA ASN A 468 22.45 0.66 -29.81
C ASN A 468 22.04 -0.78 -30.16
N VAL A 469 22.02 -1.70 -29.20
CA VAL A 469 21.73 -3.12 -29.44
C VAL A 469 20.78 -3.65 -28.37
N ILE A 470 19.61 -4.09 -28.80
CA ILE A 470 18.61 -4.77 -27.97
C ILE A 470 18.48 -6.20 -28.47
N GLN A 471 18.31 -7.15 -27.57
CA GLN A 471 17.89 -8.50 -27.94
C GLN A 471 16.47 -8.73 -27.45
N ILE A 472 15.63 -9.32 -28.27
CA ILE A 472 14.25 -9.66 -27.89
C ILE A 472 14.01 -11.16 -28.02
N ARG A 473 13.18 -11.68 -27.12
CA ARG A 473 12.45 -12.93 -27.30
C ARG A 473 10.96 -12.62 -27.30
N LYS A 474 10.16 -13.39 -28.02
CA LYS A 474 8.72 -13.16 -28.11
C LYS A 474 7.96 -14.46 -27.93
N SER A 475 6.80 -14.39 -27.27
CA SER A 475 5.87 -15.52 -27.21
C SER A 475 5.21 -15.72 -28.59
N SER A 476 4.76 -16.95 -28.86
CA SER A 476 3.92 -17.22 -30.02
C SER A 476 2.55 -16.57 -29.84
N CYS A 477 1.96 -16.13 -30.96
CA CYS A 477 0.55 -15.75 -31.03
C CYS A 477 -0.23 -17.02 -31.37
N GLY A 478 -0.91 -17.61 -30.38
CA GLY A 478 -1.68 -18.86 -30.52
C GLY A 478 -3.06 -18.76 -29.87
N GLU A 479 -3.91 -19.79 -30.04
CA GLU A 479 -5.31 -19.79 -29.57
C GLU A 479 -5.44 -19.50 -28.06
N THR A 480 -4.49 -19.97 -27.24
CA THR A 480 -4.45 -19.76 -25.78
C THR A 480 -4.18 -18.30 -25.37
N THR A 481 -3.75 -17.45 -26.31
CA THR A 481 -3.44 -16.04 -26.08
C THR A 481 -4.54 -15.09 -26.59
N SER A 482 -5.65 -15.65 -27.08
CA SER A 482 -6.80 -14.88 -27.56
C SER A 482 -7.69 -14.41 -26.41
N LEU A 483 -8.17 -13.16 -26.51
CA LEU A 483 -8.98 -12.49 -25.47
C LEU A 483 -10.25 -13.24 -25.03
N SER A 484 -10.77 -14.15 -25.87
CA SER A 484 -12.07 -14.75 -25.65
C SER A 484 -12.13 -15.72 -24.47
N THR A 485 -10.99 -16.25 -24.01
CA THR A 485 -10.97 -17.27 -22.96
C THR A 485 -10.75 -16.73 -21.55
N ASN A 486 -10.42 -15.44 -21.36
CA ASN A 486 -10.24 -14.78 -20.04
C ASN A 486 -9.30 -15.52 -19.05
N GLN A 487 -8.51 -16.51 -19.49
CA GLN A 487 -7.90 -17.48 -18.59
C GLN A 487 -6.41 -17.26 -18.31
N MET A 488 -5.69 -16.46 -19.12
CA MET A 488 -4.23 -16.36 -18.99
C MET A 488 -3.80 -15.07 -18.29
N ASN A 489 -3.12 -15.22 -17.14
CA ASN A 489 -2.39 -14.14 -16.49
C ASN A 489 -1.21 -13.68 -17.38
N PHE A 490 -0.95 -12.38 -17.49
CA PHE A 490 0.17 -11.84 -18.29
C PHE A 490 1.54 -12.34 -17.83
N ASP A 491 1.72 -12.61 -16.53
CA ASP A 491 2.96 -13.24 -16.04
C ASP A 491 3.13 -14.64 -16.65
N ASP A 492 2.03 -15.39 -16.83
CA ASP A 492 2.08 -16.71 -17.45
C ASP A 492 2.29 -16.63 -18.96
N LEU A 493 1.78 -15.59 -19.63
CA LEU A 493 2.07 -15.32 -21.04
C LEU A 493 3.58 -15.17 -21.28
N CYS A 494 4.28 -14.40 -20.44
CA CYS A 494 5.73 -14.25 -20.57
C CYS A 494 6.51 -15.55 -20.27
N ARG A 495 5.98 -16.42 -19.41
CA ARG A 495 6.56 -17.73 -19.14
C ARG A 495 6.40 -18.73 -20.30
N THR A 496 5.53 -18.46 -21.26
CA THR A 496 5.43 -19.30 -22.49
C THR A 496 6.63 -19.11 -23.43
N ILE A 497 7.46 -18.09 -23.21
CA ILE A 497 8.68 -17.90 -23.98
C ILE A 497 9.66 -18.99 -23.58
N ASP A 498 9.93 -19.91 -24.50
CA ASP A 498 10.95 -20.94 -24.32
C ASP A 498 12.30 -20.29 -23.99
N GLU A 499 12.94 -20.74 -22.89
CA GLU A 499 14.26 -20.27 -22.49
C GLU A 499 15.34 -20.57 -23.54
N GLN A 500 15.09 -21.55 -24.43
CA GLN A 500 15.95 -21.90 -25.56
C GLN A 500 15.59 -21.14 -26.84
N SER A 501 14.53 -20.34 -26.85
CA SER A 501 14.17 -19.54 -28.02
C SER A 501 15.32 -18.62 -28.44
N GLU A 502 15.53 -18.54 -29.75
CA GLU A 502 16.57 -17.71 -30.34
C GLU A 502 16.30 -16.22 -30.06
N PHE A 503 17.36 -15.49 -29.77
CA PHE A 503 17.28 -14.04 -29.63
C PHE A 503 17.19 -13.39 -31.00
N ILE A 504 16.20 -12.51 -31.17
CA ILE A 504 16.18 -11.56 -32.29
C ILE A 504 17.01 -10.36 -31.85
N THR A 505 18.12 -10.10 -32.54
CA THR A 505 18.97 -8.93 -32.26
C THR A 505 18.50 -7.73 -33.08
N LEU A 506 18.15 -6.67 -32.38
CA LEU A 506 17.71 -5.38 -32.89
C LEU A 506 18.89 -4.39 -32.83
N PHE A 507 19.31 -3.90 -33.99
CA PHE A 507 20.33 -2.87 -34.11
C PHE A 507 19.68 -1.51 -34.31
N SER A 508 20.02 -0.54 -33.47
CA SER A 508 19.55 0.83 -33.63
C SER A 508 19.96 1.37 -35.00
N LYS A 509 19.16 2.25 -35.59
CA LYS A 509 19.50 2.97 -36.81
C LYS A 509 20.85 3.68 -36.78
N SER A 510 21.30 4.12 -35.59
CA SER A 510 22.61 4.75 -35.41
C SER A 510 23.75 3.76 -35.13
N TYR A 511 23.49 2.45 -35.19
CA TYR A 511 24.50 1.42 -35.05
C TYR A 511 25.43 1.41 -36.28
N SER A 512 26.73 1.49 -36.03
CA SER A 512 27.78 1.28 -37.05
C SER A 512 28.62 0.08 -36.64
N ALA A 513 28.76 -0.89 -37.56
CA ALA A 513 29.56 -2.08 -37.34
C ALA A 513 31.07 -1.80 -37.26
N GLU A 514 31.52 -0.61 -37.71
CA GLU A 514 32.94 -0.22 -37.73
C GLU A 514 33.52 0.11 -36.34
N VAL A 515 32.69 0.12 -35.29
CA VAL A 515 33.07 0.53 -33.93
C VAL A 515 33.29 -0.66 -32.99
N CYS A 516 33.33 -1.90 -33.51
CA CYS A 516 33.50 -3.12 -32.72
C CYS A 516 34.92 -3.68 -32.74
#